data_AF-A0A563CR07-F1
#
_entry.id   AF-A0A563CR07-F1
#
_cell.length_a   1.000
_cell.length_b   1.000
_cell.length_c   1.000
_cell.angle_alpha   90.00
_cell.angle_beta   90.00
_cell.angle_gamma   90.00
#
_symmetry.space_group_name_H-M   'P 1'
#
loop_
_entity.id
_entity.type
_entity.pdbx_description
1 polymer ?
#
loop_
_entity_poly.entity_id
_entity_poly.type
_entity_poly.pdbx_seq_one_letter_code
_entity_poly.pdbx_strand_id
1 'polypeptide(L)'
;MYVLLDTSTPVCKLTIIVEENRYEYQWLAERQMAAGLLKYIEECLEKHGASIGKVSGWSVFAGPGSFTGLRIGSATVNTICYFLKKPIISAKGDNWQNESIDKLRRGEDDKIVIPYYGRPARITLPRK
;
A
#
# COMPACT_ATOMS: atom_id res chain seq x y z
N MET A 1 0.72 10.69 -11.38
CA MET A 1 0.07 10.58 -10.05
C MET A 1 0.50 9.28 -9.41
N TYR A 2 0.92 9.31 -8.15
CA TYR A 2 1.28 8.10 -7.39
C TYR A 2 0.39 7.96 -6.16
N VAL A 3 0.14 6.71 -5.75
CA VAL A 3 -0.60 6.39 -4.52
C VAL A 3 0.28 5.53 -3.63
N LEU A 4 0.44 5.97 -2.39
CA LEU A 4 1.20 5.26 -1.36
C LEU A 4 0.24 4.81 -0.27
N LEU A 5 0.32 3.55 0.14
CA LEU A 5 -0.58 2.94 1.12
C LEU A 5 0.18 2.38 2.32
N ASP A 6 -0.24 2.76 3.52
CA ASP A 6 0.25 2.19 4.78
C ASP A 6 -0.93 1.64 5.61
N THR A 7 -0.92 0.32 5.80
CA THR A 7 -1.87 -0.43 6.62
C THR A 7 -1.17 -1.17 7.77
N SER A 8 0.00 -0.69 8.20
CA SER A 8 0.79 -1.24 9.31
C SER A 8 0.10 -1.10 10.67
N THR A 9 -0.93 -0.27 10.78
CA THR A 9 -1.70 -0.03 12.01
C THR A 9 -3.21 -0.21 11.74
N PRO A 10 -4.08 -0.12 12.77
CA PRO A 10 -5.54 -0.06 12.55
C PRO A 10 -6.01 1.16 11.75
N VAL A 11 -5.16 2.18 11.58
CA VAL A 11 -5.40 3.34 10.73
C VAL A 11 -4.81 3.06 9.35
N CYS A 12 -5.67 3.08 8.32
CA CYS A 12 -5.25 3.11 6.93
C CYS A 12 -4.78 4.53 6.61
N LYS A 13 -3.52 4.68 6.20
CA LYS A 13 -2.98 5.93 5.70
C LYS A 13 -2.78 5.82 4.20
N LEU A 14 -3.30 6.80 3.48
CA LEU A 14 -3.20 6.87 2.03
C LEU A 14 -2.64 8.22 1.65
N THR A 15 -1.58 8.22 0.85
CA THR A 15 -0.95 9.44 0.36
C THR A 15 -1.02 9.47 -1.15
N ILE A 16 -1.60 10.55 -1.69
CA ILE A 16 -1.69 10.80 -3.13
C ILE A 16 -0.65 11.86 -3.48
N ILE A 17 0.16 11.57 -4.49
CA ILE A 17 1.12 12.50 -5.08
C ILE A 17 0.63 12.92 -6.46
N VAL A 18 0.36 14.21 -6.62
CA VAL A 18 0.02 14.83 -7.90
C VAL A 18 1.11 15.85 -8.20
N GLU A 19 1.90 15.59 -9.26
CA GLU A 19 3.09 16.38 -9.57
C GLU A 19 4.08 16.41 -8.39
N GLU A 20 4.20 17.54 -7.70
CA GLU A 20 5.02 17.71 -6.48
C GLU A 20 4.18 17.85 -5.20
N ASN A 21 2.86 17.94 -5.34
CA ASN A 21 1.96 18.11 -4.20
C ASN A 21 1.65 16.76 -3.53
N ARG A 22 1.64 16.77 -2.20
CA ARG A 22 1.35 15.61 -1.35
C ARG A 22 0.05 15.83 -0.61
N TYR A 23 -0.87 14.87 -0.74
CA TYR A 23 -2.17 14.87 -0.05
C TYR A 23 -2.28 13.62 0.80
N GLU A 24 -2.50 13.80 2.10
CA GLU A 24 -2.57 12.70 3.07
C GLU A 24 -3.99 12.50 3.56
N TYR A 25 -4.40 11.23 3.60
CA TYR A 25 -5.70 10.79 4.07
C TYR A 25 -5.50 9.70 5.12
N GLN A 26 -6.35 9.74 6.15
CA GLN A 26 -6.34 8.74 7.20
C GLN A 26 -7.77 8.23 7.45
N TRP A 27 -7.88 6.92 7.65
CA TRP A 27 -9.13 6.27 8.01
C TRP A 27 -8.88 5.24 9.11
N LEU A 28 -9.55 5.45 10.25
CA LEU A 28 -9.58 4.47 11.32
C LEU A 28 -10.47 3.29 10.88
N ALA A 29 -9.85 2.27 10.33
CA ALA A 29 -10.55 1.16 9.70
C ALA A 29 -10.92 0.05 10.69
N GLU A 30 -10.15 -0.13 11.76
CA GLU A 30 -10.33 -1.20 12.75
C GLU A 30 -10.59 -2.57 12.09
N ARG A 31 -11.78 -3.15 12.29
CA ARG A 31 -12.21 -4.44 11.72
C ARG A 31 -12.75 -4.33 10.28
N GLN A 32 -12.94 -3.12 9.77
CA GLN A 32 -13.52 -2.84 8.45
C GLN A 32 -12.47 -2.73 7.34
N MET A 33 -11.17 -2.82 7.64
CA MET A 33 -10.10 -2.62 6.66
C MET A 33 -10.27 -3.49 5.41
N ALA A 34 -10.58 -4.78 5.55
CA ALA A 34 -10.77 -5.67 4.41
C ALA A 34 -11.98 -5.29 3.54
N ALA A 35 -13.08 -4.87 4.15
CA ALA A 35 -14.33 -4.57 3.46
C ALA A 35 -14.34 -3.17 2.83
N GLY A 36 -13.66 -2.20 3.45
CA GLY A 36 -13.74 -0.79 3.06
C GLY A 36 -12.50 -0.24 2.36
N LEU A 37 -11.36 -0.93 2.34
CA LEU A 37 -10.11 -0.37 1.79
C LEU A 37 -10.25 0.06 0.32
N LEU A 38 -10.83 -0.77 -0.54
CA LEU A 38 -10.98 -0.44 -1.96
C LEU A 38 -11.85 0.81 -2.14
N LYS A 39 -13.02 0.84 -1.48
CA LYS A 39 -13.93 1.97 -1.51
C LYS A 39 -13.26 3.25 -1.00
N TYR A 40 -12.49 3.15 0.09
CA TYR A 40 -11.76 4.28 0.66
C TYR A 40 -10.70 4.84 -0.32
N ILE A 41 -9.99 3.97 -1.02
CA ILE A 41 -9.06 4.38 -2.09
C ILE A 41 -9.79 5.14 -3.19
N GLU A 42 -10.93 4.62 -3.65
CA GLU A 42 -11.77 5.27 -4.67
C GLU A 42 -12.25 6.65 -4.22
N GLU A 43 -12.84 6.75 -3.02
CA GLU A 43 -13.30 8.02 -2.44
C GLU A 43 -12.17 9.06 -2.31
N CYS A 44 -10.94 8.61 -2.01
CA CYS A 44 -9.79 9.52 -1.94
C CYS A 44 -9.35 9.98 -3.33
N LEU A 45 -9.37 9.10 -4.34
CA LEU A 45 -9.02 9.44 -5.72
C LEU A 45 -10.06 10.36 -6.38
N GLU A 46 -11.34 10.16 -6.09
CA GLU A 46 -12.44 10.99 -6.60
C GLU A 46 -12.29 12.46 -6.19
N LYS A 47 -11.74 12.75 -5.00
CA LYS A 47 -11.41 14.12 -4.56
C LYS A 47 -10.41 14.83 -5.47
N HIS A 48 -9.66 14.07 -6.26
CA HIS A 48 -8.70 14.56 -7.27
C HIS A 48 -9.21 14.38 -8.71
N GLY A 49 -10.49 14.06 -8.89
CA GLY A 49 -11.06 13.76 -10.21
C GLY A 49 -10.41 12.57 -10.90
N ALA A 50 -9.80 11.66 -10.14
CA ALA A 50 -9.07 10.51 -10.66
C ALA A 50 -9.79 9.20 -10.31
N SER A 51 -9.51 8.18 -11.11
CA SER A 51 -9.90 6.80 -10.84
C SER A 51 -8.66 5.93 -10.67
N ILE A 52 -8.82 4.72 -10.12
CA ILE A 52 -7.74 3.75 -9.91
C ILE A 52 -6.92 3.54 -11.21
N GLY A 53 -7.59 3.49 -12.37
CA GLY A 53 -6.94 3.32 -13.68
C GLY A 53 -6.00 4.46 -14.09
N LYS A 54 -6.18 5.66 -13.55
CA LYS A 54 -5.36 6.85 -13.84
C LYS A 54 -4.10 6.95 -12.98
N VAL A 55 -4.01 6.14 -11.91
CA VAL A 55 -2.81 6.08 -11.07
C VAL A 55 -1.65 5.52 -11.90
N SER A 56 -0.54 6.27 -11.92
CA SER A 56 0.64 5.97 -12.72
C SER A 56 1.54 4.92 -12.05
N GLY A 57 1.47 4.82 -10.73
CA GLY A 57 2.25 3.85 -9.94
C GLY A 57 1.80 3.82 -8.49
N TRP A 58 2.02 2.67 -7.86
CA TRP A 58 1.59 2.39 -6.50
C TRP A 58 2.78 2.07 -5.61
N SER A 59 2.68 2.40 -4.33
CA SER A 59 3.60 1.90 -3.32
C SER A 59 2.86 1.45 -2.08
N VAL A 60 3.39 0.42 -1.44
CA VAL A 60 2.87 -0.11 -0.18
C VAL A 60 4.00 -0.16 0.84
N PHE A 61 3.71 0.32 2.05
CA PHE A 61 4.61 0.13 3.18
C PHE A 61 4.67 -1.37 3.53
N ALA A 62 5.85 -1.96 3.39
CA ALA A 62 6.06 -3.39 3.57
C ALA A 62 5.89 -3.82 5.04
N GLY A 63 6.18 -2.92 5.98
CA GLY A 63 6.27 -3.21 7.40
C GLY A 63 7.65 -2.86 8.00
N PRO A 64 7.89 -3.20 9.28
CA PRO A 64 7.07 -4.05 10.13
C PRO A 64 5.74 -3.42 10.55
N GLY A 65 4.75 -4.25 10.93
CA GLY A 65 3.42 -3.77 11.32
C GLY A 65 2.38 -4.87 11.50
N SER A 66 1.12 -4.46 11.54
CA SER A 66 -0.08 -5.30 11.63
C SER A 66 -0.05 -6.41 10.60
N PHE A 67 0.01 -7.65 11.06
CA PHE A 67 0.05 -8.82 10.18
C PHE A 67 -1.14 -8.87 9.22
N THR A 68 -2.34 -8.67 9.76
CA THR A 68 -3.59 -8.66 8.98
C THR A 68 -3.65 -7.43 8.07
N GLY A 69 -3.33 -6.25 8.59
CA GLY A 69 -3.42 -5.00 7.83
C GLY A 69 -2.46 -4.96 6.64
N LEU A 70 -1.20 -5.32 6.85
CA LEU A 70 -0.19 -5.37 5.79
C LEU A 70 -0.57 -6.37 4.68
N ARG A 71 -1.16 -7.52 5.04
CA ARG A 71 -1.65 -8.50 4.07
C ARG A 71 -2.83 -7.98 3.26
N ILE A 72 -3.80 -7.35 3.91
CA ILE A 72 -4.95 -6.75 3.23
C ILE A 72 -4.44 -5.70 2.24
N GLY A 73 -3.65 -4.73 2.71
CA GLY A 73 -3.10 -3.66 1.87
C GLY A 73 -2.29 -4.19 0.68
N SER A 74 -1.33 -5.08 0.95
CA SER A 74 -0.49 -5.65 -0.11
C SER A 74 -1.31 -6.48 -1.12
N ALA A 75 -2.25 -7.31 -0.66
CA ALA A 75 -3.10 -8.11 -1.56
C ALA A 75 -4.00 -7.24 -2.44
N THR A 76 -4.62 -6.20 -1.88
CA THR A 76 -5.45 -5.26 -2.63
C THR A 76 -4.63 -4.55 -3.71
N VAL A 77 -3.50 -3.95 -3.36
CA VAL A 77 -2.69 -3.17 -4.31
C VAL A 77 -2.00 -4.06 -5.34
N ASN A 78 -1.51 -5.25 -4.96
CA ASN A 78 -1.00 -6.25 -5.91
C ASN A 78 -2.05 -6.61 -6.95
N THR A 79 -3.30 -6.85 -6.52
CA THR A 79 -4.41 -7.20 -7.42
C THR A 79 -4.68 -6.07 -8.41
N ILE A 80 -4.78 -4.83 -7.91
CA ILE A 80 -4.97 -3.62 -8.74
C ILE A 80 -3.85 -3.52 -9.79
N CYS A 81 -2.59 -3.59 -9.36
CA CYS A 81 -1.43 -3.40 -10.24
C CYS A 81 -1.29 -4.53 -11.26
N TYR A 82 -1.59 -5.76 -10.86
CA TYR A 82 -1.56 -6.94 -11.74
C TYR A 82 -2.54 -6.81 -12.90
N PHE A 83 -3.78 -6.37 -12.62
CA PHE A 83 -4.81 -6.21 -13.65
C PHE A 83 -4.58 -4.96 -14.52
N LEU A 84 -4.19 -3.84 -13.92
CA LEU A 84 -4.01 -2.57 -14.63
C LEU A 84 -2.62 -2.40 -15.26
N LYS A 85 -1.73 -3.38 -15.08
CA LYS A 85 -0.33 -3.36 -15.53
C LYS A 85 0.38 -2.06 -15.09
N LYS A 86 0.18 -1.70 -13.82
CA LYS A 86 0.82 -0.53 -13.20
C LYS A 86 2.03 -0.97 -12.37
N PRO A 87 3.10 -0.15 -12.32
CA PRO A 87 4.24 -0.45 -11.47
C PRO A 87 3.84 -0.37 -10.00
N ILE A 88 4.42 -1.26 -9.20
CA ILE A 88 4.24 -1.32 -7.75
C ILE A 88 5.60 -1.39 -7.06
N ILE A 89 5.76 -0.64 -5.98
CA ILE A 89 6.97 -0.63 -5.16
C ILE A 89 6.64 -1.01 -3.72
N SER A 90 7.52 -1.80 -3.11
CA SER A 90 7.56 -2.06 -1.69
C SER A 90 8.69 -1.25 -1.04
N ALA A 91 8.39 -0.54 0.05
CA ALA A 91 9.43 0.13 0.84
C ALA A 91 9.14 0.03 2.34
N LYS A 92 10.17 0.28 3.15
CA LYS A 92 10.12 0.16 4.62
C LYS A 92 10.99 1.23 5.27
N GLY A 93 10.89 1.35 6.60
CA GLY A 93 11.59 2.37 7.37
C GLY A 93 10.93 3.74 7.30
N ASP A 94 11.53 4.74 7.93
CA ASP A 94 10.89 6.06 8.14
C ASP A 94 10.74 6.86 6.84
N ASN A 95 11.71 6.75 5.93
CA ASN A 95 11.76 7.47 4.66
C ASN A 95 11.13 6.72 3.48
N TRP A 96 10.36 5.65 3.76
CA TRP A 96 9.83 4.75 2.73
C TRP A 96 9.04 5.46 1.63
N GLN A 97 8.34 6.55 1.97
CA GLN A 97 7.53 7.30 1.01
C GLN A 97 8.39 7.96 -0.06
N ASN A 98 9.47 8.63 0.34
CA ASN A 98 10.38 9.30 -0.58
C ASN A 98 11.14 8.26 -1.42
N GLU A 99 11.65 7.20 -0.78
CA GLU A 99 12.31 6.09 -1.47
C GLU A 99 11.39 5.46 -2.54
N SER A 100 10.12 5.25 -2.20
CA SER A 100 9.13 4.71 -3.13
C SER A 100 8.90 5.61 -4.33
N ILE A 101 8.78 6.93 -4.09
CA ILE A 101 8.56 7.90 -5.16
C ILE A 101 9.78 7.94 -6.10
N ASP A 102 10.98 7.90 -5.55
CA ASP A 102 12.22 7.91 -6.35
C ASP A 102 12.36 6.63 -7.19
N LYS A 103 12.02 5.46 -6.62
CA LYS A 103 11.95 4.20 -7.37
C LYS A 103 10.92 4.25 -8.50
N LEU A 104 9.71 4.72 -8.21
CA LEU A 104 8.65 4.87 -9.22
C LEU A 104 9.04 5.86 -10.33
N ARG A 105 9.68 6.99 -9.99
CA ARG A 105 10.18 7.97 -10.96
C ARG A 105 11.30 7.41 -11.84
N ARG A 106 12.11 6.49 -11.31
CA ARG A 106 13.14 5.76 -12.09
C ARG A 106 12.57 4.64 -12.95
N GLY A 107 11.26 4.37 -12.87
CA GLY A 107 10.60 3.32 -13.64
C GLY A 107 10.81 1.91 -13.07
N GLU A 108 11.17 1.80 -11.79
CA GLU A 108 11.27 0.51 -11.12
C GLU A 108 9.87 -0.10 -10.88
N ASP A 109 9.83 -1.43 -10.78
CA ASP A 109 8.61 -2.20 -10.56
C ASP A 109 8.94 -3.55 -9.91
N ASP A 110 8.55 -3.71 -8.63
CA ASP A 110 8.80 -4.94 -7.86
C ASP A 110 7.92 -6.10 -8.31
N LYS A 111 6.93 -5.85 -9.19
CA LYS A 111 5.92 -6.80 -9.71
C LYS A 111 4.94 -7.34 -8.68
N ILE A 112 5.41 -7.63 -7.46
CA ILE A 112 4.62 -8.13 -6.36
C ILE A 112 5.20 -7.65 -5.03
N VAL A 113 4.33 -7.13 -4.17
CA VAL A 113 4.68 -6.72 -2.81
C VAL A 113 4.40 -7.85 -1.84
N ILE A 114 5.40 -8.20 -1.03
CA ILE A 114 5.27 -9.18 0.05
C ILE A 114 5.48 -8.45 1.38
N PRO A 115 4.53 -8.57 2.35
CA PRO A 115 4.69 -7.96 3.66
C PRO A 115 5.92 -8.46 4.42
N TYR A 116 6.56 -7.52 5.13
CA TYR A 116 7.65 -7.78 6.05
C TYR A 116 7.16 -7.69 7.50
N TYR A 117 7.22 -8.79 8.25
CA TYR A 117 6.70 -8.86 9.63
C TYR A 117 7.74 -8.61 10.72
N GLY A 118 9.00 -8.33 10.37
CA GLY A 118 10.06 -8.07 11.36
C GLY A 118 10.53 -9.28 12.17
N ARG A 119 9.93 -10.46 12.01
CA ARG A 119 10.32 -11.70 12.72
C ARG A 119 9.96 -12.95 11.93
N PRO A 120 10.64 -14.09 12.17
CA PRO A 120 10.28 -15.36 11.56
C PRO A 120 8.88 -15.83 12.00
N ALA A 121 8.29 -16.72 11.22
CA ALA A 121 7.00 -17.32 11.53
C ALA A 121 7.07 -18.09 12.86
N ARG A 122 6.15 -17.80 13.77
CA ARG A 122 5.97 -18.59 15.00
C ARG A 122 5.19 -19.85 14.66
N ILE A 123 5.92 -20.92 14.32
CA ILE A 123 5.33 -22.23 14.03
C ILE A 123 5.22 -23.07 15.31
N THR A 124 4.12 -23.78 15.47
CA THR A 124 4.00 -24.84 16.48
C THR A 124 4.56 -26.12 15.85
N LEU A 125 5.57 -26.73 16.48
CA LEU A 125 6.11 -28.00 16.00
C LEU A 125 5.04 -29.11 16.13
N PRO A 126 4.94 -30.03 15.15
CA PRO A 126 4.09 -31.20 15.29
C PRO A 126 4.45 -31.96 16.57
N ARG A 127 3.45 -32.33 17.37
CA ARG A 127 3.67 -33.25 18.50
C ARG A 127 3.95 -34.64 17.91
N LYS A 128 5.10 -35.22 18.27
CA LYS A 128 5.44 -36.62 17.98
C LYS A 128 4.49 -37.55 18.72
#